data_AF-A0A914NDI3-F1
#
_entry.id   AF-A0A914NDI3-F1
#
_cell.length_a   1.000
_cell.length_b   1.000
_cell.length_c   1.000
_cell.angle_alpha   90.00
_cell.angle_beta   90.00
_cell.angle_gamma   90.00
#
_symmetry.space_group_name_H-M   'P 1'
#
loop_
_entity.id
_entity.type
_entity.pdbx_description
1 polymer ?
#
loop_
_entity_poly.entity_id
_entity_poly.type
_entity_poly.pdbx_seq_one_letter_code
_entity_poly.pdbx_strand_id
1 'polypeptide(L)'
;LKFVVADWLVCSPCRVNLEVFGSAGFTNSITTIIRQSKMTAINSAIEVDLTGQVVSDTIGKRFYSGFGGQVDFIFGSSVALDGLGKAIIALPSRTTKGEPKIVPHVKEGAGVVTTKGHCNYVVTEYGIASLWGKTVRQRAYELIQISHPNDREMLEKEAFKRFGFIPTKED
;
A
#
# COMPACT_ATOMS: atom_id res chain seq x y z
N LEU A 1 -11.04 -17.90 14.41
CA LEU A 1 -11.08 -17.61 12.94
C LEU A 1 -10.20 -18.52 12.09
N LYS A 2 -8.92 -18.79 12.43
CA LYS A 2 -8.03 -19.63 11.57
C LYS A 2 -8.55 -21.05 11.27
N PHE A 3 -9.24 -21.70 12.23
CA PHE A 3 -9.79 -23.05 12.01
C PHE A 3 -11.09 -23.06 11.18
N VAL A 4 -11.90 -22.00 11.29
CA VAL A 4 -13.20 -21.92 10.59
C VAL A 4 -13.03 -21.82 9.08
N VAL A 5 -12.01 -21.10 8.60
CA VAL A 5 -11.74 -20.98 7.16
C VAL A 5 -11.16 -22.28 6.60
N ALA A 6 -10.25 -22.94 7.33
CA ALA A 6 -9.68 -24.21 6.90
C ALA A 6 -10.74 -25.32 6.83
N ASP A 7 -11.60 -25.43 7.86
CA ASP A 7 -12.70 -26.38 7.86
C ASP A 7 -13.72 -26.08 6.75
N TRP A 8 -13.98 -24.82 6.45
CA TRP A 8 -14.87 -24.43 5.34
C TRP A 8 -14.29 -24.80 3.96
N LEU A 9 -12.98 -24.61 3.75
CA LEU A 9 -12.28 -25.00 2.53
C LEU A 9 -12.23 -26.53 2.33
N VAL A 10 -12.13 -27.29 3.42
CA VAL A 10 -12.03 -28.77 3.37
C VAL A 10 -13.40 -29.45 3.32
N CYS A 11 -14.42 -28.84 3.93
CA CYS A 11 -15.68 -29.51 4.24
C CYS A 11 -16.89 -28.99 3.45
N SER A 12 -16.70 -28.17 2.41
CA SER A 12 -17.79 -27.67 1.56
C SER A 12 -18.27 -28.73 0.54
N PRO A 13 -19.41 -29.42 0.74
CA PRO A 13 -19.78 -30.59 -0.05
C PRO A 13 -20.54 -30.27 -1.35
N CYS A 14 -20.71 -28.99 -1.70
CA CYS A 14 -21.69 -28.57 -2.71
C CYS A 14 -21.13 -27.58 -3.75
N ARG A 15 -20.76 -28.14 -4.91
CA ARG A 15 -21.05 -27.65 -6.28
C ARG A 15 -20.71 -26.19 -6.61
N VAL A 16 -19.46 -25.95 -7.01
CA VAL A 16 -18.92 -25.54 -8.34
C VAL A 16 -17.38 -25.66 -8.17
N ASN A 17 -16.60 -26.03 -9.18
CA ASN A 17 -15.13 -25.94 -9.12
C ASN A 17 -14.66 -24.46 -9.08
N LEU A 18 -15.03 -23.73 -8.03
CA LEU A 18 -14.82 -22.29 -7.87
C LEU A 18 -13.55 -21.99 -7.06
N GLU A 19 -13.01 -22.99 -6.36
CA GLU A 19 -11.82 -22.86 -5.53
C GLU A 19 -10.73 -23.80 -6.03
N VAL A 20 -9.67 -23.22 -6.60
CA VAL A 20 -8.52 -23.94 -7.12
C VAL A 20 -7.28 -23.39 -6.45
N PHE A 21 -6.56 -24.24 -5.72
CA PHE A 21 -5.28 -23.89 -5.12
C PHE A 21 -4.17 -24.03 -6.17
N GLY A 22 -3.62 -22.89 -6.60
CA GLY A 22 -2.44 -22.83 -7.45
C GLY A 22 -1.17 -22.64 -6.64
N SER A 23 -0.02 -22.98 -7.22
CA SER A 23 1.28 -22.62 -6.64
C SER A 23 1.47 -21.10 -6.69
N ALA A 24 2.25 -20.55 -5.75
CA ALA A 24 2.60 -19.12 -5.74
C ALA A 24 3.25 -18.69 -7.07
N GLY A 25 4.02 -19.56 -7.72
CA GLY A 25 4.61 -19.30 -9.02
C GLY A 25 3.60 -19.13 -10.16
N PHE A 26 2.37 -19.62 -10.00
CA PHE A 26 1.27 -19.39 -10.92
C PHE A 26 0.39 -18.21 -10.50
N THR A 27 -0.05 -18.18 -9.24
CA THR A 27 -1.02 -17.18 -8.74
C THR A 27 -0.42 -15.79 -8.65
N ASN A 28 0.84 -15.69 -8.23
CA ASN A 28 1.54 -14.42 -8.09
C ASN A 28 2.31 -14.04 -9.37
N SER A 29 2.26 -14.89 -10.40
CA SER A 29 2.87 -14.54 -11.68
C SER A 29 2.20 -13.31 -12.25
N ILE A 30 3.00 -12.30 -12.58
CA ILE A 30 2.53 -11.06 -13.22
C ILE A 30 1.72 -11.40 -14.48
N THR A 31 2.12 -12.40 -15.27
CA THR A 31 1.42 -12.80 -16.49
C THR A 31 0.02 -13.34 -16.23
N THR A 32 -0.22 -13.92 -15.06
CA THR A 32 -1.54 -14.36 -14.61
C THR A 32 -2.36 -13.19 -14.09
N ILE A 33 -1.74 -12.30 -13.30
CA ILE A 33 -2.41 -11.16 -12.66
C ILE A 33 -2.92 -10.16 -13.71
N ILE A 34 -2.09 -9.78 -14.69
CA ILE A 34 -2.45 -8.77 -15.70
C ILE A 34 -3.63 -9.18 -16.60
N ARG A 35 -3.92 -10.48 -16.69
CA ARG A 35 -5.02 -11.03 -17.48
C ARG A 35 -6.36 -10.96 -16.74
N GLN A 36 -6.36 -10.69 -15.44
CA GLN A 36 -7.60 -10.58 -14.68
C GLN A 36 -8.27 -9.24 -14.96
N SER A 37 -9.55 -9.30 -15.33
CA SER A 37 -10.31 -8.08 -15.62
C SER A 37 -10.55 -7.28 -14.33
N LYS A 38 -10.31 -5.97 -14.39
CA LYS A 38 -10.50 -5.00 -13.31
C LYS A 38 -9.76 -5.41 -12.03
N MET A 39 -8.58 -6.01 -12.18
CA MET A 39 -7.78 -6.56 -11.09
C MET A 39 -7.54 -5.51 -10.01
N THR A 40 -8.03 -5.75 -8.79
CA THR A 40 -7.88 -4.83 -7.66
C THR A 40 -7.05 -5.50 -6.57
N ALA A 41 -5.84 -4.99 -6.33
CA ALA A 41 -4.95 -5.44 -5.27
C ALA A 41 -5.06 -4.51 -4.06
N ILE A 42 -5.43 -5.05 -2.90
CA ILE A 42 -5.49 -4.31 -1.64
C ILE A 42 -4.47 -4.91 -0.69
N ASN A 43 -3.49 -4.11 -0.27
CA ASN A 43 -2.45 -4.52 0.66
C ASN A 43 -2.33 -3.52 1.82
N SER A 44 -1.80 -3.99 2.93
CA SER A 44 -1.55 -3.17 4.11
C SER A 44 -0.10 -2.71 4.19
N ALA A 45 0.13 -1.61 4.92
CA ALA A 45 1.47 -1.10 5.19
C ALA A 45 1.70 -0.82 6.68
N ILE A 46 2.96 -0.86 7.08
CA ILE A 46 3.44 -0.44 8.40
C ILE A 46 3.55 1.09 8.41
N GLU A 47 4.21 1.66 7.41
CA GLU A 47 4.36 3.10 7.23
C GLU A 47 4.50 3.48 5.75
N VAL A 48 4.12 4.72 5.43
CA VAL A 48 4.26 5.32 4.10
C VAL A 48 4.92 6.68 4.25
N ASP A 49 5.98 6.95 3.49
CA ASP A 49 6.65 8.25 3.54
C ASP A 49 6.02 9.29 2.61
N LEU A 50 6.32 10.58 2.81
CA LEU A 50 5.80 11.67 1.98
C LEU A 50 6.16 11.60 0.49
N THR A 51 7.10 10.74 0.09
CA THR A 51 7.42 10.51 -1.33
C THR A 51 6.60 9.37 -1.94
N GLY A 52 5.85 8.63 -1.11
CA GLY A 52 5.06 7.46 -1.49
C GLY A 52 5.82 6.13 -1.37
N GLN A 53 6.95 6.08 -0.67
CA GLN A 53 7.60 4.80 -0.36
C GLN A 53 6.80 4.06 0.71
N VAL A 54 6.63 2.75 0.54
CA VAL A 54 5.83 1.92 1.44
C VAL A 54 6.72 0.87 2.10
N VAL A 55 6.65 0.81 3.42
CA VAL A 55 7.27 -0.21 4.25
C VAL A 55 6.16 -1.11 4.78
N SER A 56 6.29 -2.42 4.59
CA SER A 56 5.26 -3.38 5.04
C SER A 56 5.81 -4.58 5.82
N ASP A 57 7.12 -4.81 5.82
CA ASP A 57 7.74 -5.99 6.43
C ASP A 57 8.60 -5.70 7.67
N THR A 58 8.97 -4.44 7.89
CA THR A 58 9.93 -4.02 8.91
C THR A 58 9.42 -2.83 9.73
N ILE A 59 9.87 -2.74 10.98
CA ILE A 59 9.68 -1.58 11.87
C ILE A 59 11.08 -1.08 12.22
N GLY A 60 11.55 -0.07 11.48
CA GLY A 60 12.97 0.30 11.51
C GLY A 60 13.83 -0.92 11.17
N LYS A 61 14.83 -1.22 11.99
CA LYS A 61 15.77 -2.34 11.79
C LYS A 61 15.18 -3.73 12.08
N ARG A 62 13.95 -3.83 12.62
CA ARG A 62 13.36 -5.09 13.06
C ARG A 62 12.40 -5.65 12.01
N PHE A 63 12.62 -6.90 11.60
CA PHE A 63 11.66 -7.65 10.80
C PHE A 63 10.41 -7.98 11.61
N TYR A 64 9.27 -7.63 11.04
CA TYR A 64 7.94 -7.93 11.56
C TYR A 64 7.28 -9.06 10.76
N SER A 65 7.45 -9.04 9.43
CA SER A 65 6.98 -10.04 8.48
C SER A 65 7.96 -10.16 7.30
N GLY A 66 7.51 -10.76 6.19
CA GLY A 66 8.22 -10.70 4.90
C GLY A 66 7.42 -9.92 3.86
N PHE A 67 8.07 -9.56 2.75
CA PHE A 67 7.46 -8.82 1.64
C PHE A 67 6.31 -9.57 0.94
N GLY A 68 6.36 -10.91 0.91
CA GLY A 68 5.33 -11.76 0.33
C GLY A 68 5.07 -11.50 -1.15
N GLY A 69 3.81 -11.63 -1.60
CA GLY A 69 3.41 -11.32 -2.97
C GLY A 69 2.94 -9.89 -3.19
N GLN A 70 3.09 -9.00 -2.19
CA GLN A 70 2.53 -7.64 -2.25
C GLN A 70 2.98 -6.90 -3.50
N VAL A 71 4.28 -6.94 -3.81
CA VAL A 71 4.86 -6.24 -4.96
C VAL A 71 4.30 -6.78 -6.26
N ASP A 72 4.12 -8.10 -6.38
CA ASP A 72 3.60 -8.75 -7.58
C ASP A 72 2.17 -8.28 -7.90
N PHE A 73 1.30 -8.24 -6.89
CA PHE A 73 -0.08 -7.82 -7.06
C PHE A 73 -0.22 -6.31 -7.26
N ILE A 74 0.57 -5.49 -6.55
CA ILE A 74 0.60 -4.04 -6.76
C ILE A 74 1.05 -3.71 -8.18
N PHE A 75 2.13 -4.34 -8.65
CA PHE A 75 2.62 -4.13 -10.00
C PHE A 75 1.63 -4.67 -11.04
N GLY A 76 1.23 -5.93 -10.95
CA GLY A 76 0.35 -6.58 -11.93
C GLY A 76 -1.03 -5.93 -12.05
N SER A 77 -1.61 -5.44 -10.95
CA SER A 77 -2.86 -4.67 -11.03
C SER A 77 -2.67 -3.29 -11.66
N SER A 78 -1.51 -2.66 -11.49
CA SER A 78 -1.21 -1.35 -12.10
C SER A 78 -1.01 -1.44 -13.62
N VAL A 79 -0.59 -2.60 -14.13
CA VAL A 79 -0.38 -2.86 -15.57
C VAL A 79 -1.34 -3.90 -16.14
N ALA A 80 -2.53 -4.03 -15.55
CA ALA A 80 -3.57 -4.93 -16.05
C ALA A 80 -3.91 -4.61 -17.53
N LEU A 81 -4.13 -5.65 -18.34
CA LEU A 81 -4.29 -5.51 -19.80
C LEU A 81 -5.52 -4.68 -20.20
N ASP A 82 -6.55 -4.65 -19.37
CA ASP A 82 -7.74 -3.84 -19.60
C ASP A 82 -7.59 -2.38 -19.14
N GLY A 83 -6.47 -2.02 -18.50
CA GLY A 83 -6.21 -0.67 -17.99
C GLY A 83 -7.11 -0.23 -16.84
N LEU A 84 -7.96 -1.12 -16.29
CA LEU A 84 -8.92 -0.82 -15.23
C LEU A 84 -8.48 -1.32 -13.86
N GLY A 85 -7.26 -1.87 -13.76
CA GLY A 85 -6.72 -2.39 -12.53
C GLY A 85 -6.37 -1.30 -11.50
N LYS A 86 -6.39 -1.69 -10.22
CA LYS A 86 -6.21 -0.78 -9.09
C LYS A 86 -5.27 -1.39 -8.06
N ALA A 87 -4.20 -0.68 -7.74
CA ALA A 87 -3.26 -1.02 -6.67
C ALA A 87 -3.47 -0.09 -5.48
N ILE A 88 -3.94 -0.65 -4.36
CA ILE A 88 -4.36 0.08 -3.17
C ILE A 88 -3.53 -0.34 -1.96
N ILE A 89 -2.93 0.64 -1.31
CA ILE A 89 -2.27 0.51 -0.01
C ILE A 89 -3.19 1.09 1.05
N ALA A 90 -3.74 0.25 1.92
CA ALA A 90 -4.66 0.64 2.97
C ALA A 90 -3.97 0.56 4.35
N LEU A 91 -4.05 1.64 5.12
CA LEU A 91 -3.51 1.68 6.47
C LEU A 91 -4.30 2.68 7.34
N PRO A 92 -4.45 2.43 8.64
CA PRO A 92 -4.95 3.47 9.54
C PRO A 92 -3.94 4.63 9.56
N SER A 93 -4.40 5.86 9.76
CA SER A 93 -3.53 7.03 9.83
C SER A 93 -2.54 6.96 11.00
N ARG A 94 -2.92 6.28 12.09
CA ARG A 94 -2.14 6.09 13.31
C ARG A 94 -2.11 4.64 13.78
N THR A 95 -1.10 4.32 14.57
CA THR A 95 -1.04 3.09 15.35
C THR A 95 -1.98 3.15 16.56
N THR A 96 -2.21 2.03 17.23
CA THR A 96 -2.96 1.98 18.48
C THR A 96 -2.33 2.78 19.61
N LYS A 97 -1.04 3.13 19.50
CA LYS A 97 -0.30 3.98 20.43
C LYS A 97 -0.36 5.47 20.07
N GLY A 98 -1.06 5.83 18.99
CA GLY A 98 -1.18 7.20 18.52
C GLY A 98 -0.03 7.70 17.63
N GLU A 99 0.93 6.84 17.27
CA GLU A 99 2.03 7.21 16.37
C GLU A 99 1.54 7.29 14.91
N PRO A 100 1.97 8.30 14.12
CA PRO A 100 1.58 8.43 12.72
C PRO A 100 2.15 7.29 11.87
N LYS A 101 1.36 6.79 10.92
CA LYS A 101 1.81 5.84 9.90
C LYS A 101 2.18 6.48 8.57
N ILE A 102 1.66 7.69 8.31
CA ILE A 102 2.21 8.55 7.25
C ILE A 102 3.32 9.36 7.88
N VAL A 103 4.55 9.18 7.41
CA VAL A 103 5.76 9.69 8.05
C VAL A 103 6.54 10.62 7.12
N PRO A 104 7.31 11.59 7.64
CA PRO A 104 8.13 12.46 6.81
C PRO A 104 9.15 11.69 5.97
N HIS A 105 9.78 10.68 6.57
CA HIS A 105 10.70 9.74 5.95
C HIS A 105 10.54 8.37 6.63
N VAL A 106 10.87 7.30 5.92
CA VAL A 106 10.89 5.95 6.50
C VAL A 106 11.86 5.90 7.69
N LYS A 107 11.60 5.04 8.66
CA LYS A 107 12.47 4.85 9.82
C LYS A 107 13.84 4.35 9.38
N GLU A 108 14.89 4.75 10.09
CA GLU A 108 16.25 4.30 9.78
C GLU A 108 16.33 2.77 9.82
N GLY A 109 16.84 2.19 8.72
CA GLY A 109 16.95 0.74 8.55
C GLY A 109 15.66 0.02 8.19
N ALA A 110 14.55 0.73 7.96
CA ALA A 110 13.33 0.14 7.41
C ALA A 110 13.53 -0.29 5.93
N GLY A 111 12.99 -1.45 5.59
CA GLY A 111 12.97 -2.01 4.25
C GLY A 111 11.81 -1.47 3.42
N VAL A 112 12.10 -0.78 2.33
CA VAL A 112 11.08 -0.34 1.37
C VAL A 112 10.66 -1.54 0.54
N VAL A 113 9.39 -1.94 0.65
CA VAL A 113 8.83 -3.07 -0.10
C VAL A 113 8.19 -2.59 -1.40
N THR A 114 7.31 -1.58 -1.33
CA THR A 114 6.75 -0.94 -2.52
C THR A 114 7.44 0.40 -2.73
N THR A 115 8.15 0.50 -3.85
CA THR A 115 8.88 1.72 -4.20
C THR A 115 7.91 2.85 -4.53
N LYS A 116 8.42 4.09 -4.48
CA LYS A 116 7.67 5.29 -4.88
C LYS A 116 7.08 5.18 -6.30
N GLY A 117 7.70 4.41 -7.20
CA GLY A 117 7.23 4.24 -8.58
C GLY A 117 6.02 3.31 -8.71
N HIS A 118 5.81 2.40 -7.75
CA HIS A 118 4.72 1.43 -7.79
C HIS A 118 3.51 1.80 -6.92
N CYS A 119 3.63 2.85 -6.10
CA CYS A 119 2.55 3.28 -5.22
C CYS A 119 1.53 4.13 -5.99
N ASN A 120 0.32 3.59 -6.18
CA ASN A 120 -0.78 4.27 -6.87
C ASN A 120 -1.75 4.94 -5.92
N TYR A 121 -2.47 4.15 -5.12
CA TYR A 121 -3.45 4.66 -4.17
C TYR A 121 -3.04 4.35 -2.74
N VAL A 122 -3.12 5.36 -1.88
CA VAL A 122 -2.98 5.20 -0.42
C VAL A 122 -4.30 5.59 0.21
N VAL A 123 -4.81 4.76 1.12
CA VAL A 123 -6.12 4.94 1.74
C VAL A 123 -5.99 4.86 3.26
N THR A 124 -6.58 5.85 3.91
CA THR A 124 -6.76 5.90 5.37
C THR A 124 -8.23 6.15 5.69
N GLU A 125 -8.57 6.19 6.97
CA GLU A 125 -9.89 6.60 7.45
C GLU A 125 -10.26 8.06 7.12
N TYR A 126 -9.30 8.88 6.68
CA TYR A 126 -9.52 10.28 6.31
C TYR A 126 -9.68 10.51 4.81
N GLY A 127 -9.42 9.51 3.96
CA GLY A 127 -9.64 9.62 2.52
C GLY A 127 -8.69 8.79 1.67
N ILE A 128 -8.60 9.18 0.40
CA ILE A 128 -7.84 8.48 -0.64
C ILE A 128 -6.85 9.47 -1.26
N ALA A 129 -5.57 9.12 -1.25
CA ALA A 129 -4.51 9.82 -1.97
C ALA A 129 -4.15 9.04 -3.23
N SER A 130 -4.29 9.67 -4.40
CA SER A 130 -3.75 9.16 -5.65
C SER A 130 -2.36 9.75 -5.86
N LEU A 131 -1.34 8.90 -6.08
CA LEU A 131 0.07 9.29 -6.20
C LEU A 131 0.66 9.03 -7.59
N TRP A 132 -0.08 8.32 -8.45
CA TRP A 132 0.36 8.01 -9.81
C TRP A 132 0.47 9.29 -10.65
N GLY A 133 1.59 9.45 -11.35
CA GLY A 133 1.86 10.62 -12.21
C GLY A 133 2.09 11.95 -11.46
N LYS A 134 2.07 11.95 -10.12
CA LYS A 134 2.23 13.17 -9.32
C LYS A 134 3.68 13.48 -8.96
N THR A 135 4.03 14.76 -8.89
CA THR A 135 5.34 15.23 -8.41
C THR A 135 5.50 14.95 -6.91
N VAL A 136 6.73 15.00 -6.38
CA VAL A 136 6.97 14.79 -4.94
C VAL A 136 6.20 15.82 -4.09
N ARG A 137 6.07 17.06 -4.58
CA ARG A 137 5.29 18.11 -3.92
C ARG A 137 3.80 17.75 -3.82
N GLN A 138 3.22 17.34 -4.94
CA GLN A 138 1.83 16.91 -5.02
C GLN A 138 1.57 15.65 -4.19
N ARG A 139 2.50 14.68 -4.19
CA ARG A 139 2.41 13.47 -3.37
C ARG A 139 2.41 13.77 -1.89
N ALA A 140 3.33 14.63 -1.44
CA ALA A 140 3.37 15.06 -0.04
C ALA A 140 2.05 15.72 0.36
N TYR A 141 1.51 16.60 -0.50
CA TYR A 141 0.23 17.26 -0.26
C TYR A 141 -0.91 16.25 -0.10
N GLU A 142 -1.07 15.32 -1.03
CA GLU A 142 -2.13 14.30 -1.02
C GLU A 142 -2.05 13.39 0.21
N LEU A 143 -0.84 12.96 0.57
CA LEU A 143 -0.59 12.13 1.74
C LEU A 143 -0.93 12.88 3.04
N ILE A 144 -0.54 14.15 3.15
CA ILE A 144 -0.86 14.99 4.32
C ILE A 144 -2.38 15.16 4.47
N GLN A 145 -3.12 15.32 3.38
CA GLN A 145 -4.58 15.47 3.44
C GLN A 145 -5.30 14.23 3.97
N ILE A 146 -4.74 13.03 3.75
CA ILE A 146 -5.28 11.77 4.28
C ILE A 146 -4.63 11.37 5.62
N SER A 147 -3.70 12.16 6.16
CA SER A 147 -3.15 11.95 7.49
C SER A 147 -4.13 12.38 8.58
N HIS A 148 -3.90 11.87 9.80
CA HIS A 148 -4.62 12.30 10.99
C HIS A 148 -4.47 13.83 11.16
N PRO A 149 -5.55 14.58 11.44
CA PRO A 149 -5.52 16.05 11.54
C PRO A 149 -4.38 16.60 12.41
N ASN A 150 -4.18 16.01 13.58
CA ASN A 150 -3.12 16.40 14.53
C ASN A 150 -1.68 16.20 14.01
N ASP A 151 -1.45 15.38 12.98
CA ASP A 151 -0.11 15.13 12.44
C ASP A 151 0.22 16.02 11.23
N ARG A 152 -0.79 16.68 10.63
CA ARG A 152 -0.63 17.41 9.36
C ARG A 152 0.37 18.56 9.47
N GLU A 153 0.27 19.35 10.54
CA GLU A 153 1.18 20.47 10.77
C GLU A 153 2.64 20.00 10.91
N MET A 154 2.87 18.89 11.62
CA MET A 154 4.20 18.30 11.74
C MET A 154 4.70 17.82 10.37
N LEU A 155 3.87 17.12 9.61
CA LEU A 155 4.23 16.62 8.28
C LEU A 155 4.54 17.76 7.29
N GLU A 156 3.79 18.85 7.31
CA GLU A 156 4.05 20.03 6.47
C GLU A 156 5.39 20.69 6.82
N LYS A 157 5.68 20.87 8.11
CA LYS A 157 6.97 21.41 8.57
C LYS A 157 8.13 20.53 8.16
N GLU A 158 8.02 19.22 8.35
CA GLU A 158 9.07 18.27 7.97
C GLU A 158 9.21 18.14 6.45
N ALA A 159 8.11 18.23 5.68
CA ALA A 159 8.15 18.28 4.23
C ALA A 159 8.95 19.50 3.73
N PHE A 160 8.68 20.67 4.29
CA PHE A 160 9.39 21.90 3.93
C PHE A 160 10.88 21.81 4.28
N LYS A 161 11.22 21.32 5.48
CA LYS A 161 12.62 21.09 5.88
C LYS A 161 13.34 20.11 4.96
N ARG A 162 12.67 19.04 4.54
CA ARG A 162 13.26 17.96 3.73
C ARG A 162 13.41 18.34 2.25
N PHE A 163 12.43 19.05 1.68
CA PHE A 163 12.35 19.27 0.23
C PHE A 163 12.55 20.73 -0.21
N GLY A 164 12.51 21.69 0.71
CA GLY A 164 12.66 23.12 0.41
C GLY A 164 11.43 23.75 -0.26
N PHE A 165 10.29 23.07 -0.29
CA PHE A 165 9.03 23.61 -0.83
C PHE A 165 7.84 23.25 0.06
N ILE A 166 6.79 24.06 -0.01
CA ILE A 166 5.52 23.79 0.66
C ILE A 166 4.74 22.77 -0.19
N PRO A 167 4.19 21.69 0.40
CA PRO A 167 3.31 20.77 -0.31
C PRO A 167 2.07 21.48 -0.84
N THR A 168 1.81 21.36 -2.13
CA THR A 168 0.66 21.97 -2.82
C THR A 168 0.04 20.99 -3.81
N LYS A 169 -1.25 21.20 -4.13
CA LYS A 169 -1.98 20.40 -5.12
C LYS A 169 -1.49 20.66 -6.55
N GLU A 170 -1.05 21.88 -6.81
CA GLU A 170 -0.58 22.38 -8.11
C GLU A 170 0.91 22.70 -8.05
N ASP A 171 1.60 22.73 -9.19
CA ASP A 171 3.04 22.96 -9.30
C ASP A 171 3.44 24.45 -9.19
#